data_AF-A0A4Y2B487-F1
#
_entry.id   AF-A0A4Y2B487-F1
#
_cell.length_a   1.000
_cell.length_b   1.000
_cell.length_c   1.000
_cell.angle_alpha   90.00
_cell.angle_beta   90.00
_cell.angle_gamma   90.00
#
_symmetry.space_group_name_H-M   'P 1'
#
loop_
_entity.id
_entity.type
_entity.pdbx_description
1 polymer ?
#
loop_
_entity_poly.entity_id
_entity_poly.type
_entity_poly.pdbx_seq_one_letter_code
_entity_poly.pdbx_strand_id
1 'polypeptide(L)'
;MTMIIFDRKLYQICLFNALIFVKVWLNDQKAADAPVKKLMLWELLNIYEKYDPGVARTAVLTFSRHLRYLTEEAVTFSLFSMKVLDSEKKKIIASLS
;
A
#
# COMPACT_ATOMS: atom_id res chain seq x y z
N MET A 1 -30.35 1.90 -21.08
CA MET A 1 -29.33 0.88 -21.44
C MET A 1 -27.90 1.26 -21.04
N THR A 2 -27.69 2.30 -20.23
CA THR A 2 -26.36 2.76 -19.77
C THR A 2 -26.05 2.31 -18.33
N MET A 3 -27.09 2.04 -17.52
CA MET A 3 -26.97 1.66 -16.11
C MET A 3 -26.43 0.23 -15.88
N ILE A 4 -26.64 -0.68 -16.84
CA ILE A 4 -26.21 -2.10 -16.76
C ILE A 4 -24.71 -2.28 -17.08
N ILE A 5 -24.10 -1.33 -17.81
CA ILE A 5 -22.69 -1.41 -18.24
C ILE A 5 -21.73 -0.98 -17.12
N PHE A 6 -22.15 -0.06 -16.25
CA PHE A 6 -21.35 0.41 -15.12
C PHE A 6 -21.12 -0.72 -14.10
N ASP A 7 -22.17 -1.52 -13.88
CA ASP A 7 -22.17 -2.68 -12.99
C ASP A 7 -21.18 -3.77 -13.45
N ARG A 8 -21.14 -4.06 -14.77
CA ARG A 8 -20.27 -5.11 -15.31
C ARG A 8 -18.77 -4.80 -15.21
N LYS A 9 -18.39 -3.53 -15.41
CA LYS A 9 -16.99 -3.09 -15.27
C LYS A 9 -16.57 -3.04 -13.80
N LEU A 10 -17.44 -2.54 -12.92
CA LEU A 10 -17.20 -2.53 -11.48
C LEU A 10 -17.07 -3.97 -10.95
N TYR A 11 -17.96 -4.87 -11.38
CA TYR A 11 -17.92 -6.30 -11.07
C TYR A 11 -16.62 -6.95 -11.52
N GLN A 12 -16.13 -6.66 -12.73
CA GLN A 12 -14.85 -7.19 -13.22
C GLN A 12 -13.65 -6.65 -12.43
N ILE A 13 -13.67 -5.39 -12.03
CA ILE A 13 -12.62 -4.79 -11.17
C ILE A 13 -12.67 -5.39 -9.77
N CYS A 14 -13.86 -5.60 -9.20
CA CYS A 14 -14.04 -6.26 -7.91
C CYS A 14 -13.58 -7.73 -7.96
N LEU A 15 -13.89 -8.46 -9.03
CA LEU A 15 -13.41 -9.83 -9.23
C LEU A 15 -11.89 -9.88 -9.38
N PHE A 16 -11.31 -8.97 -10.17
CA PHE A 16 -9.87 -8.88 -10.34
C PHE A 16 -9.17 -8.59 -9.01
N ASN A 17 -9.70 -7.65 -8.22
CA ASN A 17 -9.17 -7.37 -6.89
C ASN A 17 -9.36 -8.55 -5.92
N ALA A 18 -10.52 -9.20 -5.90
CA ALA A 18 -10.78 -10.34 -5.01
C ALA A 18 -9.98 -11.60 -5.37
N LEU A 19 -9.68 -11.83 -6.65
CA LEU A 19 -9.01 -13.06 -7.11
C LEU A 19 -7.50 -12.90 -7.25
N ILE A 20 -7.02 -11.71 -7.63
CA ILE A 20 -5.60 -11.45 -7.89
C ILE A 20 -5.01 -10.63 -6.74
N PHE A 21 -5.62 -9.48 -6.41
CA PHE A 21 -5.05 -8.59 -5.41
C PHE A 21 -5.10 -9.21 -4.01
N VAL A 22 -6.26 -9.72 -3.58
CA VAL A 22 -6.41 -10.41 -2.29
C VAL A 22 -5.56 -11.67 -2.23
N LYS A 23 -5.45 -12.45 -3.32
CA LYS A 23 -4.60 -13.65 -3.34
C LYS A 23 -3.11 -13.32 -3.24
N VAL A 24 -2.65 -12.26 -3.90
CA VAL A 24 -1.25 -11.80 -3.80
C VAL A 24 -0.99 -11.16 -2.42
N TRP A 25 -1.95 -10.40 -1.90
CA TRP A 25 -1.91 -9.78 -0.58
C TRP A 25 -1.93 -10.79 0.57
N LEU A 26 -2.70 -11.88 0.43
CA LEU A 26 -2.74 -13.00 1.38
C LEU A 26 -1.52 -13.93 1.26
N ASN A 27 -0.86 -13.96 0.10
CA ASN A 27 0.38 -14.74 -0.11
C ASN A 27 1.66 -13.97 0.28
N ASP A 28 1.61 -12.64 0.44
CA ASP A 28 2.62 -11.93 1.21
C ASP A 28 2.44 -12.36 2.68
N GLN A 29 3.45 -13.01 3.27
CA GLN A 29 3.34 -13.84 4.48
C GLN A 29 2.63 -13.18 5.69
N LYS A 30 2.53 -11.85 5.72
CA LYS A 30 1.58 -11.09 6.55
C LYS A 30 1.16 -9.82 5.80
N ALA A 31 -0.06 -9.82 5.25
CA ALA A 31 -0.78 -8.65 4.76
C ALA A 31 -0.59 -7.39 5.63
N ALA A 32 -0.59 -7.59 6.95
CA ALA A 32 -0.38 -6.54 7.94
C ALA A 32 0.96 -5.80 7.82
N ASP A 33 2.01 -6.47 7.33
CA ASP A 33 3.35 -5.90 7.17
C ASP A 33 3.51 -5.11 5.87
N ALA A 34 2.60 -5.28 4.90
CA ALA A 34 2.75 -4.68 3.57
C ALA A 34 2.83 -3.14 3.60
N PRO A 35 2.02 -2.40 4.38
CA PRO A 35 2.17 -0.95 4.54
C PRO A 35 3.55 -0.55 5.06
N VAL A 36 4.03 -1.25 6.09
CA VAL A 36 5.30 -0.97 6.76
C VAL A 36 6.48 -1.23 5.83
N LYS A 37 6.48 -2.38 5.15
CA LYS A 37 7.52 -2.72 4.16
C LYS A 37 7.57 -1.70 3.03
N LYS A 38 6.42 -1.18 2.58
CA LYS A 38 6.38 -0.13 1.56
C LYS A 38 7.03 1.18 2.05
N LEU A 39 6.73 1.61 3.28
CA LEU A 39 7.33 2.82 3.85
C LEU A 39 8.84 2.66 4.07
N MET A 40 9.29 1.51 4.57
CA MET A 40 10.72 1.21 4.73
C MET A 40 11.49 1.25 3.40
N LEU A 41 10.89 0.72 2.32
CA LEU A 41 11.49 0.79 0.99
C LEU A 41 11.56 2.23 0.48
N TRP A 42 10.53 3.03 0.71
CA TRP A 42 10.55 4.46 0.35
C TRP A 42 11.65 5.23 1.10
N GLU A 43 11.79 5.00 2.41
CA GLU A 43 12.86 5.59 3.22
C GLU A 43 14.25 5.17 2.71
N LEU A 44 14.44 3.89 2.41
CA LEU A 44 15.70 3.38 1.85
C LEU A 44 16.06 4.05 0.52
N LEU A 45 15.07 4.28 -0.35
CA LEU A 45 15.29 4.98 -1.63
C LEU A 45 15.69 6.45 -1.42
N ASN A 46 15.14 7.14 -0.43
CA ASN A 46 15.57 8.49 -0.07
C ASN A 46 17.01 8.50 0.46
N ILE A 47 17.39 7.53 1.31
CA ILE A 47 18.77 7.39 1.79
C ILE A 47 19.72 7.08 0.62
N TYR A 48 19.27 6.29 -0.36
CA TYR A 48 20.06 5.93 -1.54
C TYR A 48 20.33 7.12 -2.48
N GLU A 49 19.52 8.19 -2.41
CA GLU A 49 19.70 9.38 -3.24
C GLU A 49 21.09 10.00 -3.13
N LYS A 50 21.75 9.91 -1.97
CA LYS A 50 23.11 10.43 -1.79
C LYS A 50 24.16 9.70 -2.64
N TYR A 51 23.87 8.49 -3.12
CA TYR A 51 24.79 7.68 -3.92
C TYR A 51 24.50 7.80 -5.41
N ASP A 52 23.24 7.69 -5.80
CA ASP A 52 22.80 7.93 -7.18
C ASP A 52 21.49 8.71 -7.20
N PRO A 53 21.59 10.05 -7.30
CA PRO A 53 20.41 10.89 -7.25
C PRO A 53 19.46 10.68 -8.45
N GLY A 54 19.99 10.29 -9.61
CA GLY A 54 19.18 10.08 -10.82
C GLY A 54 18.30 8.85 -10.70
N VAL A 55 18.90 7.73 -10.27
CA VAL A 55 18.19 6.47 -10.05
C VAL A 55 17.24 6.59 -8.87
N ALA A 56 17.69 7.15 -7.75
CA ALA A 56 16.86 7.29 -6.55
C ALA A 56 15.61 8.13 -6.80
N ARG A 57 15.74 9.31 -7.45
CA ARG A 57 14.56 10.15 -7.75
C ARG A 57 13.59 9.46 -8.69
N THR A 58 14.09 8.75 -9.70
CA THR A 58 13.24 8.00 -10.62
C THR A 58 12.50 6.86 -9.90
N ALA A 59 13.21 6.15 -9.01
CA ALA A 59 12.65 5.08 -8.20
C ALA A 59 11.61 5.61 -7.20
N VAL A 60 11.90 6.71 -6.49
CA VAL A 60 10.95 7.37 -5.57
C VAL A 60 9.71 7.83 -6.33
N LEU A 61 9.85 8.51 -7.48
CA LEU A 61 8.70 8.96 -8.28
C LEU A 61 7.81 7.78 -8.72
N THR A 62 8.42 6.69 -9.16
CA THR A 62 7.71 5.48 -9.57
C THR A 62 7.03 4.83 -8.37
N PHE A 63 7.74 4.72 -7.25
CA PHE A 63 7.24 4.10 -6.03
C PHE A 63 6.13 4.91 -5.35
N SER A 64 6.21 6.24 -5.37
CA SER A 64 5.17 7.15 -4.87
C SER A 64 3.84 6.97 -5.61
N ARG A 65 3.85 6.57 -6.89
CA ARG A 65 2.61 6.18 -7.59
C ARG A 65 2.00 4.91 -7.01
N HIS A 66 2.83 3.97 -6.55
CA HIS A 66 2.36 2.76 -5.84
C HIS A 66 1.93 3.04 -4.40
N LEU A 67 2.47 4.07 -3.76
CA LEU A 67 2.02 4.57 -2.45
C LEU A 67 0.65 5.25 -2.51
N ARG A 68 0.20 5.75 -3.68
CA ARG A 68 -1.18 6.26 -3.83
C ARG A 68 -2.26 5.21 -3.57
N TYR A 69 -1.91 3.92 -3.63
CA TYR A 69 -2.81 2.82 -3.27
C TYR A 69 -2.74 2.48 -1.76
N LEU A 70 -1.95 3.21 -0.98
CA LEU A 70 -1.92 3.14 0.47
C LEU A 70 -3.04 4.04 1.02
N THR A 71 -4.29 3.62 0.79
CA THR A 71 -5.47 4.31 1.32
C THR A 71 -5.54 4.17 2.85
N GLU A 72 -6.40 4.93 3.50
CA GLU A 72 -6.65 4.82 4.95
C GLU A 72 -6.97 3.37 5.35
N GLU A 73 -7.81 2.69 4.58
CA GLU A 73 -8.13 1.27 4.78
C GLU A 73 -6.89 0.39 4.62
N ALA A 74 -6.03 0.67 3.63
CA ALA A 74 -4.79 -0.07 3.47
C ALA A 74 -3.80 0.16 4.63
N VAL A 75 -3.78 1.37 5.20
CA VAL A 75 -2.97 1.72 6.38
C VAL A 75 -3.47 1.00 7.62
N THR A 76 -4.78 0.77 7.79
CA THR A 76 -5.31 0.03 8.96
C THR A 76 -4.74 -1.39 9.10
N PHE A 77 -4.33 -2.04 8.01
CA PHE A 77 -3.68 -3.35 8.08
C PHE A 77 -2.40 -3.34 8.92
N SER A 78 -1.70 -2.19 8.99
CA SER A 78 -0.50 -2.04 9.81
C SER A 78 -0.75 -2.18 11.32
N LEU A 79 -1.99 -1.96 11.78
CA LEU A 79 -2.38 -2.15 13.18
C LEU A 79 -2.24 -3.62 13.63
N PHE A 80 -2.36 -4.55 12.69
CA PHE A 80 -2.20 -5.99 12.94
C PHE A 80 -0.76 -6.46 12.77
N SER A 81 0.17 -5.58 12.40
CA SER A 81 1.57 -5.94 12.24
C SER A 81 2.26 -6.01 13.60
N MET A 82 3.12 -7.02 13.75
CA MET A 82 4.04 -7.13 14.89
C MET A 82 5.28 -6.25 14.71
N LYS A 83 5.47 -5.64 13.54
CA LYS A 83 6.59 -4.74 13.23
C LYS A 83 6.28 -3.27 13.54
N VAL A 84 5.03 -2.95 13.82
CA VAL A 84 4.60 -1.61 14.25
C VAL A 84 4.46 -1.63 15.76
N LEU A 85 5.10 -0.68 16.44
CA LEU A 85 5.01 -0.55 17.89
C LEU A 85 3.62 -0.08 18.30
N ASP A 86 3.15 -0.47 19.49
CA ASP A 86 1.84 -0.05 19.99
C ASP A 86 1.71 1.49 20.10
N SER A 87 2.81 2.18 20.38
CA SER A 87 2.86 3.65 20.37
C SER A 87 2.62 4.24 18.97
N GLU A 88 3.13 3.59 17.92
CA GLU A 88 2.93 3.98 16.52
C GLU A 88 1.51 3.63 16.07
N LYS A 89 0.99 2.47 16.46
CA LYS A 89 -0.41 2.08 16.18
C LYS A 89 -1.39 3.10 16.74
N LYS A 90 -1.16 3.61 17.95
CA LYS A 90 -1.97 4.69 18.55
C LYS A 90 -1.93 5.97 17.72
N LYS A 91 -0.76 6.35 17.19
CA LYS A 91 -0.62 7.52 16.30
C LYS A 91 -1.35 7.31 14.98
N ILE A 92 -1.26 6.11 14.41
CA ILE A 92 -1.98 5.75 13.18
C ILE A 92 -3.49 5.88 13.42
N ILE A 93 -4.02 5.31 14.50
CA ILE A 93 -5.44 5.42 14.87
C ILE A 93 -5.85 6.90 15.01
N ALA A 94 -5.04 7.71 15.71
CA ALA A 94 -5.31 9.14 15.89
C ALA A 94 -5.21 9.97 14.59
N SER A 95 -4.52 9.46 13.56
CA SER A 95 -4.40 10.11 12.26
C SER A 95 -5.50 9.70 11.28
N LEU A 96 -6.27 8.65 11.61
CA LEU A 96 -7.38 8.10 10.84
C LEU A 96 -8.76 8.55 11.37
N SER A 97 -8.78 9.33 12.47
CA SER A 97 -9.97 9.87 13.12
C SER A 97 -10.20 11.33 12.74
#